data_AF-U3U4Z7-F1
#
_entry.id   AF-U3U4Z7-F1
#
_cell.length_a   1.000
_cell.length_b   1.000
_cell.length_c   1.000
_cell.angle_alpha   90.00
_cell.angle_beta   90.00
_cell.angle_gamma   90.00
#
_symmetry.space_group_name_H-M   'P 1'
#
loop_
_entity.id
_entity.type
_entity.pdbx_description
1 polymer ?
#
loop_
_entity_poly.entity_id
_entity_poly.type
_entity_poly.pdbx_seq_one_letter_code
_entity_poly.pdbx_strand_id
1 'polypeptide(L)'
;MSKRILSLILLLGFCLSAWGATTLNFSPRYGLVAPEVTLSPQSQQWLKQHAVLRVGVWNNPLPPYSVSFEANTYEGLSADYLAIVAKALNLPVKIKVYKTRLELVDALNDGEVDLIPYYTLAAN
;
A
#
# COMPACT_ATOMS: atom_id res chain seq x y z
N MET A 1 40.89 1.80 24.29
CA MET A 1 39.95 2.71 23.60
C MET A 1 39.09 2.03 22.53
N SER A 2 39.32 0.76 22.18
CA SER A 2 38.62 0.02 21.10
C SER A 2 37.24 -0.54 21.45
N LYS A 3 36.96 -0.84 22.72
CA LYS A 3 35.69 -1.48 23.13
C LYS A 3 34.47 -0.55 23.09
N ARG A 4 34.67 0.75 23.32
CA ARG A 4 33.58 1.76 23.26
C ARG A 4 33.10 2.04 21.83
N ILE A 5 34.02 1.98 20.87
CA ILE A 5 33.72 2.16 19.43
C ILE A 5 32.96 0.95 18.89
N LEU A 6 33.34 -0.26 19.30
CA LEU A 6 32.65 -1.49 18.92
C LEU A 6 31.21 -1.55 19.48
N SER A 7 30.99 -1.09 20.72
CA SER A 7 29.65 -0.96 21.29
C SER A 7 28.77 0.09 20.60
N LEU A 8 29.35 1.19 20.09
CA LEU A 8 28.60 2.22 19.37
C LEU A 8 28.15 1.73 17.98
N ILE A 9 28.98 0.94 17.29
CA ILE A 9 28.64 0.33 16.00
C ILE A 9 27.56 -0.75 16.16
N LEU A 10 27.60 -1.52 17.26
CA LEU A 10 26.60 -2.53 17.57
C LEU A 10 25.23 -1.90 17.92
N LEU A 11 25.20 -0.75 18.59
CA LEU A 11 23.98 0.01 18.90
C LEU A 11 23.38 0.70 17.67
N LEU A 12 24.21 1.21 16.75
CA LEU A 12 23.71 1.75 15.47
C LEU A 12 23.13 0.66 14.55
N GLY A 13 23.67 -0.56 14.58
CA GLY A 13 23.15 -1.68 13.81
C GLY A 13 21.77 -2.17 14.27
N PHE A 14 21.43 -2.00 15.55
CA PHE A 14 20.16 -2.47 16.13
C PHE A 14 18.98 -1.51 15.88
N CYS A 15 19.23 -0.28 15.43
CA CYS A 15 18.17 0.68 15.08
C CYS A 15 17.60 0.48 13.66
N LEU A 16 18.24 -0.37 12.84
CA LEU A 16 17.87 -0.61 11.44
C LEU A 16 16.99 -1.86 11.25
N SER A 17 16.66 -2.60 12.31
CA SER A 17 15.76 -3.74 12.20
C SER A 17 14.29 -3.28 12.09
N ALA A 18 13.94 -2.95 10.85
CA ALA A 18 12.63 -3.12 10.22
C ALA A 18 11.44 -2.41 10.86
N TRP A 19 11.42 -1.08 10.74
CA TRP A 19 10.16 -0.39 10.44
C TRP A 19 9.99 -0.37 8.93
N GLY A 20 9.61 -1.52 8.37
CA GLY A 20 9.41 -1.68 6.94
C GLY A 20 8.01 -2.20 6.68
N ALA A 21 7.25 -1.50 5.83
CA ALA A 21 5.96 -1.98 5.35
C ALA A 21 6.15 -3.27 4.54
N THR A 22 5.38 -4.31 4.85
CA THR A 22 5.35 -5.54 4.06
C THR A 22 4.58 -5.29 2.77
N THR A 23 5.12 -5.78 1.64
CA THR A 23 4.39 -5.76 0.36
C THR A 23 3.47 -6.97 0.27
N LEU A 24 2.19 -6.75 -0.07
CA LEU A 24 1.24 -7.85 -0.31
C LEU A 24 1.13 -8.18 -1.79
N ASN A 25 0.91 -9.47 -2.07
CA ASN A 25 0.37 -9.93 -3.32
C ASN A 25 -1.11 -9.56 -3.40
N PHE A 26 -1.54 -9.12 -4.57
CA PHE A 26 -2.89 -8.66 -4.82
C PHE A 26 -3.62 -9.69 -5.69
N SER A 27 -4.79 -10.15 -5.24
CA SER A 27 -5.55 -11.23 -5.91
C SER A 27 -7.04 -10.89 -6.05
N PRO A 28 -7.48 -10.36 -7.22
CA PRO A 28 -8.90 -10.12 -7.49
C PRO A 28 -9.66 -11.44 -7.73
N ARG A 29 -10.90 -11.52 -7.28
CA ARG A 29 -11.69 -12.78 -7.30
C ARG A 29 -12.57 -12.98 -8.54
N TYR A 30 -12.78 -11.94 -9.35
CA TYR A 30 -13.70 -11.97 -10.49
C TYR A 30 -13.04 -11.57 -11.81
N GLY A 31 -13.63 -11.98 -12.94
CA GLY A 31 -13.24 -11.52 -14.27
C GLY A 31 -13.66 -10.06 -14.46
N LEU A 32 -12.71 -9.13 -14.36
CA LEU A 32 -13.03 -7.70 -14.33
C LEU A 32 -13.11 -7.11 -15.74
N VAL A 33 -14.26 -6.50 -16.04
CA VAL A 33 -14.41 -5.58 -17.17
C VAL A 33 -14.17 -4.17 -16.63
N ALA A 34 -13.02 -3.58 -16.97
CA ALA A 34 -12.76 -2.20 -16.62
C ALA A 34 -13.48 -1.28 -17.61
N PRO A 35 -14.06 -0.16 -17.14
CA PRO A 35 -14.61 0.84 -18.04
C PRO A 35 -13.50 1.48 -18.87
N GLU A 36 -13.84 1.94 -20.08
CA GLU A 36 -12.97 2.86 -20.82
C GLU A 36 -12.98 4.22 -20.12
N VAL A 37 -11.78 4.76 -19.84
CA VAL A 37 -11.61 6.05 -19.17
C VAL A 37 -10.86 6.99 -20.09
N THR A 38 -11.46 8.13 -20.41
CA THR A 38 -10.77 9.21 -21.12
C THR A 38 -10.13 10.15 -20.10
N LEU A 39 -8.81 10.16 -20.05
CA LEU A 39 -8.05 11.00 -19.14
C LEU A 39 -7.66 12.33 -19.80
N SER A 40 -7.65 13.41 -19.00
CA SER A 40 -7.12 14.70 -19.46
C SER A 40 -5.64 14.58 -19.85
N PRO A 41 -5.12 15.44 -20.73
CA PRO A 41 -3.69 15.46 -21.06
C PRO A 41 -2.79 15.60 -19.83
N GLN A 42 -3.22 16.38 -18.84
CA GLN A 42 -2.50 16.55 -17.58
C GLN A 42 -2.44 15.25 -16.77
N SER A 43 -3.56 14.53 -16.65
CA SER A 43 -3.63 13.24 -15.95
C SER A 43 -2.79 12.17 -16.65
N GLN A 44 -2.81 12.13 -17.99
CA GLN A 44 -1.97 11.21 -18.75
C GLN A 44 -0.48 11.51 -18.53
N GLN A 45 -0.10 12.79 -18.52
CA GLN A 45 1.28 13.19 -18.23
C GLN A 45 1.69 12.84 -16.80
N TRP A 46 0.79 13.02 -15.83
CA TRP A 46 1.01 12.62 -14.44
C TRP A 46 1.23 11.10 -14.32
N LEU A 47 0.41 10.28 -14.99
CA LEU A 47 0.56 8.82 -14.97
C LEU A 47 1.88 8.33 -15.57
N LYS A 48 2.43 9.02 -16.58
CA LYS A 48 3.76 8.70 -17.12
C LYS A 48 4.87 8.82 -16.06
N GLN A 49 4.68 9.67 -15.06
CA GLN A 49 5.61 9.85 -13.94
C GLN A 49 5.29 8.92 -12.75
N HIS A 50 4.08 8.33 -12.73
CA HIS A 50 3.56 7.50 -11.65
C HIS A 50 3.23 6.10 -12.18
N ALA A 51 4.28 5.37 -12.54
CA ALA A 51 4.19 4.07 -13.22
C ALA A 51 3.68 2.91 -12.34
N VAL A 52 3.37 3.16 -11.07
CA VAL A 52 2.83 2.17 -10.12
C VAL A 52 1.82 2.86 -9.24
N LEU A 53 0.65 2.23 -9.05
CA LEU A 53 -0.33 2.66 -8.06
C LEU A 53 0.05 2.09 -6.69
N ARG A 54 0.56 2.95 -5.78
CA ARG A 54 0.98 2.56 -4.43
C ARG A 54 -0.22 2.66 -3.51
N VAL A 55 -0.63 1.55 -2.94
CA VAL A 55 -1.83 1.45 -2.10
C VAL A 55 -1.39 1.19 -0.67
N GLY A 56 -1.84 2.02 0.25
CA GLY A 56 -1.61 1.82 1.68
C GLY A 56 -2.82 1.18 2.36
N VAL A 57 -2.56 0.17 3.20
CA VAL A 57 -3.55 -0.45 4.09
C VAL A 57 -2.95 -0.55 5.49
N TRP A 58 -3.78 -0.64 6.53
CA TRP A 58 -3.29 -0.96 7.87
C TRP A 58 -3.76 -2.35 8.30
N ASN A 59 -3.08 -2.94 9.28
CA ASN A 59 -3.35 -4.30 9.75
C ASN A 59 -4.67 -4.40 10.55
N ASN A 60 -5.79 -4.21 9.86
CA ASN A 60 -7.14 -4.31 10.39
C ASN A 60 -8.08 -4.83 9.29
N PRO A 61 -8.14 -6.17 9.12
CA PRO A 61 -9.08 -6.80 8.22
C PRO A 61 -10.50 -6.33 8.51
N LEU A 62 -11.22 -5.94 7.47
CA LEU A 62 -12.61 -5.49 7.55
C LEU A 62 -13.42 -6.17 6.45
N PRO A 63 -13.84 -7.42 6.65
CA PRO A 63 -14.72 -8.08 5.71
C PRO A 63 -16.04 -7.29 5.53
N PRO A 64 -16.61 -7.26 4.31
CA PRO A 64 -16.12 -7.88 3.08
C PRO A 64 -15.12 -7.01 2.29
N TYR A 65 -14.74 -5.83 2.79
CA TYR A 65 -13.92 -4.85 2.07
C TYR A 65 -12.46 -5.26 1.96
N SER A 66 -11.87 -5.67 3.08
CA SER A 66 -10.47 -6.04 3.21
C SER A 66 -10.37 -7.35 3.95
N VAL A 67 -9.79 -8.36 3.31
CA VAL A 67 -9.63 -9.69 3.88
C VAL A 67 -8.20 -10.18 3.65
N SER A 68 -7.67 -10.87 4.64
CA SER A 68 -6.36 -11.52 4.61
C SER A 68 -6.56 -12.99 4.97
N PHE A 69 -6.98 -13.80 3.99
CA PHE A 69 -7.17 -15.26 4.20
C PHE A 69 -5.84 -16.02 4.14
N GLU A 70 -4.94 -15.59 3.27
CA GLU A 70 -3.58 -16.14 3.13
C GLU A 70 -2.54 -15.14 3.64
N ALA A 71 -1.40 -15.67 4.07
CA ALA A 71 -0.25 -14.84 4.43
C ALA A 71 0.22 -14.06 3.19
N ASN A 72 0.37 -12.75 3.35
CA ASN A 72 0.83 -11.82 2.32
C ASN A 72 -0.14 -11.61 1.13
N THR A 73 -1.43 -11.90 1.26
CA THR A 73 -2.42 -11.64 0.20
C THR A 73 -3.45 -10.59 0.63
N TYR A 74 -3.71 -9.60 -0.23
CA TYR A 74 -4.79 -8.62 -0.05
C TYR A 74 -6.00 -8.97 -0.92
N GLU A 75 -7.14 -9.19 -0.28
CA GLU A 75 -8.40 -9.60 -0.93
C GLU A 75 -9.61 -8.82 -0.39
N GLY A 76 -10.77 -9.06 -1.00
CA GLY A 76 -12.03 -8.41 -0.64
C GLY A 76 -12.48 -7.40 -1.68
N LEU A 77 -13.59 -6.71 -1.42
CA LEU A 77 -14.17 -5.77 -2.38
C LEU A 77 -13.22 -4.62 -2.74
N SER A 78 -12.46 -4.11 -1.78
CA SER A 78 -11.46 -3.09 -2.05
C SER A 78 -10.39 -3.60 -3.01
N ALA A 79 -10.02 -4.87 -2.89
CA ALA A 79 -9.09 -5.54 -3.79
C ALA A 79 -9.69 -5.59 -5.21
N ASP A 80 -10.93 -6.07 -5.37
CA ASP A 80 -11.58 -6.16 -6.69
C ASP A 80 -11.68 -4.80 -7.40
N TYR A 81 -12.03 -3.74 -6.67
CA TYR A 81 -12.07 -2.37 -7.22
C TYR A 81 -10.69 -1.86 -7.60
N LEU A 82 -9.64 -2.17 -6.85
CA LEU A 82 -8.27 -1.80 -7.21
C LEU A 82 -7.85 -2.43 -8.52
N ALA A 83 -8.23 -3.68 -8.81
CA ALA A 83 -7.92 -4.26 -10.12
C ALA A 83 -8.70 -3.58 -11.25
N ILE A 84 -9.93 -3.13 -11.03
CA ILE A 84 -10.67 -2.34 -12.03
C ILE A 84 -9.93 -1.04 -12.33
N VAL A 85 -9.52 -0.32 -11.28
CA VAL A 85 -8.76 0.94 -11.42
C VAL A 85 -7.41 0.69 -12.10
N ALA A 86 -6.68 -0.33 -11.67
CA ALA A 86 -5.40 -0.72 -12.26
C ALA A 86 -5.52 -1.01 -13.75
N LYS A 87 -6.55 -1.76 -14.15
CA LYS A 87 -6.83 -2.09 -15.55
C LYS A 87 -7.26 -0.88 -16.36
N ALA A 88 -8.13 -0.02 -15.80
CA ALA A 88 -8.57 1.21 -16.45
C ALA A 88 -7.42 2.20 -16.69
N LEU A 89 -6.46 2.27 -15.76
CA LEU A 89 -5.30 3.16 -15.84
C LEU A 89 -4.07 2.52 -16.49
N ASN A 90 -4.12 1.21 -16.79
CA ASN A 90 -2.99 0.41 -17.24
C ASN A 90 -1.76 0.55 -16.31
N LEU A 91 -1.97 0.47 -14.99
CA LEU A 91 -0.94 0.56 -13.98
C LEU A 91 -0.87 -0.71 -13.12
N PRO A 92 0.33 -1.21 -12.77
CA PRO A 92 0.49 -2.21 -11.72
C PRO A 92 0.14 -1.62 -10.35
N VAL A 93 -0.35 -2.47 -9.44
CA VAL A 93 -0.68 -2.12 -8.05
C VAL A 93 0.41 -2.66 -7.12
N LYS A 94 0.87 -1.84 -6.18
CA LYS A 94 1.75 -2.26 -5.09
C LYS A 94 1.11 -1.91 -3.75
N ILE A 95 0.79 -2.93 -2.96
CA ILE A 95 0.13 -2.77 -1.67
C ILE A 95 1.18 -2.79 -0.55
N LYS A 96 1.14 -1.79 0.34
CA LYS A 96 1.97 -1.67 1.54
C LYS A 96 1.09 -1.75 2.78
N VAL A 97 1.49 -2.58 3.74
CA VAL A 97 0.80 -2.71 5.04
C VAL A 97 1.53 -1.92 6.11
N TYR A 98 0.77 -1.09 6.82
CA TYR A 98 1.21 -0.32 7.98
C TYR A 98 0.63 -0.92 9.27
N LYS A 99 1.30 -0.73 10.41
CA LYS A 99 0.86 -1.36 11.66
C LYS A 99 -0.37 -0.68 12.22
N THR A 100 -0.40 0.65 12.13
CA THR A 100 -1.49 1.48 12.65
C THR A 100 -2.11 2.32 11.55
N ARG A 101 -3.33 2.78 11.80
CA ARG A 101 -3.98 3.75 10.93
C ARG A 101 -3.21 5.08 10.87
N LEU A 102 -2.63 5.51 11.99
CA LEU A 102 -1.84 6.75 12.03
C LEU A 102 -0.63 6.65 11.10
N GLU A 103 0.14 5.56 11.19
CA GLU A 103 1.27 5.30 10.26
C GLU A 103 0.83 5.30 8.79
N LEU A 104 -0.35 4.74 8.48
CA LEU A 104 -0.89 4.78 7.13
C LEU A 104 -1.24 6.21 6.67
N VAL A 105 -1.85 7.00 7.55
CA VAL A 105 -2.23 8.39 7.24
C VAL A 105 -0.97 9.24 7.04
N ASP A 106 0.03 9.06 7.89
CA ASP A 106 1.34 9.72 7.75
C ASP A 106 1.98 9.35 6.41
N ALA A 107 2.00 8.06 6.05
CA ALA A 107 2.50 7.61 4.76
C ALA A 107 1.75 8.17 3.54
N LEU A 108 0.44 8.40 3.66
CA LEU A 108 -0.34 9.07 2.60
C LEU A 108 0.06 10.55 2.49
N ASN A 109 0.20 11.25 3.63
CA ASN A 109 0.58 12.65 3.66
C ASN A 109 2.01 12.87 3.14
N ASP A 110 2.92 11.94 3.43
CA ASP A 110 4.31 11.95 2.97
C ASP A 110 4.46 11.50 1.50
N GLY A 111 3.35 11.08 0.87
CA GLY A 111 3.34 10.62 -0.51
C GLY A 111 4.06 9.28 -0.72
N GLU A 112 4.22 8.47 0.34
CA GLU A 112 4.76 7.10 0.24
C GLU A 112 3.79 6.12 -0.42
N VAL A 113 2.50 6.42 -0.32
CA VAL A 113 1.36 5.75 -0.98
C VAL A 113 0.49 6.80 -1.66
N ASP A 114 -0.22 6.40 -2.71
CA ASP A 114 -1.07 7.26 -3.53
C ASP A 114 -2.53 7.27 -3.08
N LEU A 115 -2.98 6.18 -2.42
CA LEU A 115 -4.35 6.05 -1.95
C LEU A 115 -4.49 5.08 -0.77
N ILE A 116 -5.60 5.25 -0.06
CA ILE A 116 -6.13 4.30 0.92
C ILE A 116 -7.45 3.74 0.37
N PRO A 117 -7.62 2.42 0.21
CA PRO A 117 -8.74 1.85 -0.53
C PRO A 117 -10.05 1.78 0.26
N TYR A 118 -10.00 2.03 1.57
CA TYR A 118 -11.17 2.23 2.43
C TYR A 118 -10.76 3.03 3.68
N TYR A 119 -11.60 3.96 4.11
CA TYR A 119 -11.39 4.72 5.34
C TYR A 119 -12.71 4.81 6.12
N THR A 120 -12.70 4.39 7.38
CA THR A 120 -13.91 4.33 8.23
C THR A 120 -13.76 5.26 9.43
N LEU A 121 -14.80 6.02 9.77
CA LEU A 121 -14.77 6.91 10.94
C LEU A 121 -14.85 6.16 12.28
N ALA A 122 -15.20 4.87 12.27
CA ALA A 122 -15.56 4.11 13.46
C ALA A 122 -14.39 3.36 14.14
N ALA A 123 -13.16 3.46 13.62
CA ALA A 123 -12.00 2.75 14.17
C ALA A 123 -11.08 3.66 15.00
N ASN A 124 -11.69 4.48 15.87
CA ASN A 124 -11.00 5.29 16.88
C ASN A 124 -11.05 4.61 18.24
#